data_AF-A0A2S9GUP2-F1
#
_entry.id   AF-A0A2S9GUP2-F1
#
_cell.length_a   1.000
_cell.length_b   1.000
_cell.length_c   1.000
_cell.angle_alpha   90.00
_cell.angle_beta   90.00
_cell.angle_gamma   90.00
#
_symmetry.space_group_name_H-M   'P 1'
#
loop_
_entity.id
_entity.type
_entity.pdbx_description
1 polymer ?
#
loop_
_entity_poly.entity_id
_entity_poly.type
_entity_poly.pdbx_seq_one_letter_code
_entity_poly.pdbx_strand_id
1 'polypeptide(L)' 'MSNTNNASSLHKQAALDHETAAKHHQKASECHDQNKPSDAMDSAKSAMASCNTAKKSSDTACASSTK' A
#
# COMPACT_ATOMS: atom_id res chain seq x y z
N MET A 1 6.50 14.37 24.30
CA MET A 1 7.03 14.16 22.93
C MET A 1 6.65 12.77 22.39
N SER A 2 5.38 12.35 22.49
CA SER A 2 5.00 10.96 22.18
C SER A 2 4.31 10.75 20.82
N ASN A 3 3.91 11.82 20.13
CA ASN A 3 3.18 11.69 18.85
C ASN A 3 4.08 11.47 17.63
N THR A 4 5.29 12.04 17.60
CA THR A 4 6.18 11.99 16.43
C THR A 4 6.71 10.58 16.14
N ASN A 5 6.95 9.78 17.18
CA ASN A 5 7.38 8.39 17.04
C ASN A 5 6.29 7.51 16.42
N ASN A 6 5.01 7.82 16.67
CA ASN A 6 3.88 7.09 16.10
C ASN A 6 3.61 7.50 14.65
N ALA A 7 3.79 8.78 14.30
CA ALA A 7 3.66 9.22 12.92
C ALA A 7 4.78 8.65 12.01
N SER A 8 6.01 8.59 12.51
CA SER A 8 7.13 8.01 11.75
C SER A 8 6.94 6.51 11.50
N SER A 9 6.47 5.73 12.48
CA SER A 9 6.16 4.31 12.29
C SER A 9 5.01 4.10 11.29
N LEU A 10 3.98 4.94 11.32
CA LEU A 10 2.88 4.90 10.36
C LEU A 10 3.32 5.23 8.93
N HIS A 11 4.21 6.21 8.74
CA HIS A 11 4.79 6.48 7.41
C HIS A 11 5.67 5.32 6.91
N LYS A 12 6.43 4.68 7.80
CA LYS A 12 7.20 3.47 7.44
C LYS A 12 6.27 2.33 7.03
N GLN A 13 5.17 2.12 7.76
CA GLN A 13 4.18 1.11 7.40
C GLN A 13 3.54 1.42 6.04
N ALA A 14 3.16 2.67 5.80
CA ALA A 14 2.62 3.08 4.51
C ALA A 14 3.59 2.83 3.34
N ALA A 15 4.90 3.06 3.54
CA ALA A 15 5.90 2.75 2.54
C ALA A 15 5.99 1.24 2.23
N LEU A 16 5.94 0.39 3.27
CA LEU A 16 5.92 -1.07 3.10
C LEU A 16 4.64 -1.57 2.41
N ASP A 17 3.50 -0.95 2.74
CA ASP A 17 2.22 -1.26 2.10
C ASP A 17 2.25 -0.87 0.61
N HIS A 18 2.87 0.26 0.26
CA HIS A 18 3.09 0.66 -1.13
C HIS A 18 4.06 -0.27 -1.88
N GLU A 19 5.13 -0.74 -1.24
CA GLU A 19 6.02 -1.75 -1.83
C GLU A 19 5.25 -3.05 -2.13
N THR A 20 4.41 -3.49 -1.19
CA THR A 20 3.55 -4.67 -1.37
C THR A 20 2.57 -4.46 -2.52
N ALA A 21 1.96 -3.27 -2.63
CA ALA A 21 1.10 -2.91 -3.75
C ALA A 21 1.84 -2.96 -5.10
N ALA A 22 3.07 -2.44 -5.16
CA ALA A 22 3.89 -2.49 -6.36
C ALA A 22 4.18 -3.93 -6.81
N LYS A 23 4.49 -4.83 -5.87
CA LYS A 23 4.68 -6.27 -6.17
C LYS A 23 3.40 -6.90 -6.74
N HIS A 24 2.24 -6.56 -6.21
CA HIS A 24 0.97 -7.05 -6.74
C HIS A 24 0.65 -6.48 -8.13
N HIS A 25 0.97 -5.22 -8.40
CA HIS A 25 0.84 -4.64 -9.75
C HIS A 25 1.79 -5.29 -10.75
N GLN A 26 3.03 -5.55 -10.36
CA GLN A 26 3.98 -6.29 -11.18
C GLN A 26 3.44 -7.69 -11.52
N LYS A 27 2.97 -8.43 -10.51
CA LYS A 27 2.35 -9.74 -10.72
C LYS A 27 1.11 -9.67 -11.63
N ALA A 28 0.29 -8.63 -11.49
CA ALA A 28 -0.85 -8.43 -12.37
C ALA A 28 -0.41 -8.23 -13.84
N SER A 29 0.67 -7.48 -14.06
CA SER A 29 1.28 -7.32 -15.39
C SER A 29 1.76 -8.67 -15.94
N GLU A 30 2.50 -9.44 -15.15
CA GLU A 30 2.99 -10.77 -15.56
C GLU A 30 1.84 -11.74 -15.88
N CYS A 31 0.74 -11.70 -15.10
CA CYS A 31 -0.46 -12.48 -15.37
C CYS A 31 -1.13 -12.04 -16.68
N HIS A 32 -1.14 -10.75 -17.00
CA HIS A 32 -1.62 -10.27 -18.30
C HIS A 32 -0.77 -10.80 -19.46
N ASP A 33 0.56 -10.78 -19.32
CA ASP A 33 1.49 -11.30 -20.33
C ASP A 33 1.33 -12.82 -20.54
N GLN A 34 0.95 -13.55 -19.49
CA GLN A 34 0.65 -14.98 -19.53
C GLN A 34 -0.79 -15.30 -19.99
N ASN A 35 -1.56 -14.29 -20.40
CA ASN A 35 -2.96 -14.42 -20.80
C ASN A 35 -3.86 -15.03 -19.69
N LYS A 36 -3.57 -14.68 -18.42
CA LYS A 36 -4.31 -15.06 -17.20
C LYS A 36 -5.05 -13.84 -16.61
N PRO A 37 -6.11 -13.34 -17.27
CA PRO A 37 -6.77 -12.09 -16.87
C PRO A 37 -7.46 -12.17 -15.50
N SER A 38 -7.95 -13.34 -15.09
CA SER A 38 -8.57 -13.52 -13.76
C SER A 38 -7.54 -13.32 -12.64
N ASP A 39 -6.38 -13.97 -12.75
CA ASP A 39 -5.28 -13.84 -11.78
C ASP A 39 -4.71 -12.41 -11.76
N ALA A 40 -4.67 -11.75 -12.92
CA ALA A 40 -4.28 -10.36 -13.04
C ALA A 40 -5.26 -9.43 -12.31
N MET A 41 -6.57 -9.66 -12.47
CA MET A 41 -7.61 -8.91 -11.76
C MET A 41 -7.48 -9.07 -10.24
N ASP A 42 -7.28 -10.29 -9.75
CA ASP A 42 -7.16 -10.55 -8.31
C ASP A 42 -5.88 -9.92 -7.73
N SER A 43 -4.79 -9.95 -8.50
CA SER A 43 -3.54 -9.27 -8.14
C SER A 43 -3.73 -7.75 -8.12
N ALA A 44 -4.42 -7.16 -9.12
CA ALA A 44 -4.72 -5.73 -9.16
C ALA A 44 -5.63 -5.27 -8.00
N LYS A 45 -6.63 -6.07 -7.63
CA LYS A 45 -7.47 -5.81 -6.44
C LYS A 45 -6.65 -5.80 -5.15
N SER A 46 -5.74 -6.77 -5.01
CA SER A 46 -4.84 -6.86 -3.86
C SER A 46 -3.91 -5.65 -3.79
N ALA A 47 -3.37 -5.20 -4.93
CA ALA A 47 -2.57 -3.99 -5.01
C ALA A 47 -3.35 -2.74 -4.55
N MET A 48 -4.58 -2.57 -5.04
CA MET A 48 -5.44 -1.46 -4.67
C MET A 48 -5.79 -1.47 -3.18
N ALA A 49 -6.04 -2.65 -2.60
CA ALA A 49 -6.28 -2.80 -1.16
C ALA A 49 -5.06 -2.33 -0.35
N SER A 50 -3.84 -2.74 -0.72
CA SER A 50 -2.60 -2.31 -0.06
C SER A 50 -2.38 -0.79 -0.19
N CYS A 51 -2.63 -0.21 -1.37
CA CYS A 51 -2.58 1.25 -1.55
C CYS A 51 -3.58 2.01 -0.67
N ASN A 52 -4.80 1.48 -0.51
CA ASN A 52 -5.79 2.08 0.37
C ASN A 52 -5.38 2.02 1.85
N THR A 53 -4.74 0.93 2.27
CA THR A 53 -4.17 0.80 3.62
C THR A 53 -3.02 1.78 3.82
N ALA A 54 -2.09 1.87 2.87
CA ALA A 54 -0.98 2.81 2.91
C ALA A 54 -1.43 4.26 3.04
N LYS A 55 -2.45 4.64 2.26
CA LYS A 55 -3.08 5.95 2.33
C LYS A 55 -3.66 6.22 3.72
N LYS A 56 -4.45 5.29 4.28
CA LYS A 56 -5.02 5.45 5.64
C LYS A 56 -3.93 5.62 6.71
N SER A 57 -2.86 4.84 6.62
CA SER A 57 -1.71 4.95 7.53
C SER A 57 -1.04 6.31 7.42
N SER A 58 -0.84 6.82 6.19
CA SER A 58 -0.29 8.15 5.95
C SER A 58 -1.20 9.28 6.41
N ASP A 59 -2.51 9.19 6.13
CA ASP A 59 -3.51 10.17 6.58
C ASP A 59 -3.51 10.25 8.12
N THR A 60 -3.44 9.10 8.79
CA THR A 60 -3.37 9.01 10.27
C THR A 60 -2.07 9.61 10.80
N ALA A 61 -0.94 9.36 10.14
CA ALA A 61 0.35 9.93 10.49
C ALA A 61 0.34 11.46 10.39
N CYS A 62 -0.18 11.99 9.28
CA CYS A 62 -0.31 13.43 9.06
C CYS A 62 -1.25 14.09 10.08
N ALA A 63 -2.40 13.48 10.36
CA ALA A 63 -3.33 13.97 11.39
C ALA A 63 -2.74 13.93 12.82
N SER A 64 -1.79 13.03 13.07
CA SER A 64 -1.11 12.89 14.37
C SER A 64 0.09 13.83 14.52
N SER A 65 0.73 14.20 13.42
CA SER A 65 1.86 15.15 13.36
C SER A 65 1.43 16.62 13.43
N THR A 66 0.14 16.91 13.23
CA THR A 66 -0.44 18.27 13.23
C THR A 66 -1.12 18.65 14.57
N LYS A 67 -0.94 17.84 15.61
CA LYS A 67 -1.37 18.12 17.00
C LYS A 67 -0.17 18.34 17.91
#